data_AF-A0A7J7HRK4-F1
#
_entry.id   AF-A0A7J7HRK4-F1
#
_cell.length_a   1.000
_cell.length_b   1.000
_cell.length_c   1.000
_cell.angle_alpha   90.00
_cell.angle_beta   90.00
_cell.angle_gamma   90.00
#
_symmetry.space_group_name_H-M   'P 1'
#
loop_
_entity.id
_entity.type
_entity.pdbx_description
1 polymer ?
#
loop_
_entity_poly.entity_id
_entity_poly.type
_entity_poly.pdbx_seq_one_letter_code
_entity_poly.pdbx_strand_id
1 'polypeptide(L)'
;MKGLDIIKLATVSMAMMMVYTCQGSNLHPLIVVPGNGGNQLEARLTVEYKAPSLLCSKQPPPKKDKEGWFTLWLDISVLLSQYTQCFAEQMTLYYDADLDDYRNAPGVETRVSRFGSTESMLYLDPDFKPFTPYMAALVQSLEKIGYVDGKTLFGAPYDFRYGLAAEGHPSDVGSKFLKDLKTLIESSSASNGGKPVILVTHSLGGLFVLQLLNRSQPSWRQNYIKHFIALSTPWGGAVEEMLAFASGTTLGVPLVDPLLVRDEERSSESNLWLMPNPKPFGPKKPLVITPKATYTAYDILQFLDELGIPNAKQRYETRVLPLVDQLEPPGVPVTCVIGTGVETKETLFYGKDGFDKQPEIVYGDGDGTVNMVSLLAVESEWKETKNQTLKFIRVPGVTHTDILTESAALDEIIGLIDSINSQLVVDFLANLWLYLGEIFRWKNKKQRSYVCWTIFTVFGKINYVCILNNKTEYRRNKENERIKHVLNIFEFVQVGKIKPEPILKLIFEIQISKN
;
A
#
# COMPACT_ATOMS: atom_id res chain seq x y z
N MET A 1 -38.50 6.86 41.22
CA MET A 1 -38.44 7.21 39.78
C MET A 1 -36.99 7.46 39.32
N LYS A 2 -36.10 6.44 39.32
CA LYS A 2 -34.72 6.63 38.82
C LYS A 2 -34.19 5.48 37.95
N GLY A 3 -34.73 4.27 38.06
CA GLY A 3 -34.27 3.12 37.27
C GLY A 3 -34.92 2.97 35.89
N LEU A 4 -36.20 3.35 35.74
CA LEU A 4 -36.95 3.11 34.51
C LEU A 4 -36.57 4.09 33.38
N ASP A 5 -36.21 5.32 33.74
CA ASP A 5 -35.80 6.35 32.77
C ASP A 5 -34.38 6.09 32.25
N ILE A 6 -33.47 5.54 33.08
CA ILE A 6 -32.13 5.10 32.66
C ILE A 6 -32.23 3.90 31.70
N ILE A 7 -33.13 2.95 31.98
CA ILE A 7 -33.38 1.79 31.10
C ILE A 7 -33.94 2.24 29.76
N LYS A 8 -34.90 3.18 29.75
CA LYS A 8 -35.44 3.76 28.52
C LYS A 8 -34.38 4.50 27.71
N LEU A 9 -33.55 5.32 28.37
CA LEU A 9 -32.42 6.01 27.73
C LEU A 9 -31.43 5.02 27.12
N ALA A 10 -31.06 3.96 27.85
CA ALA A 10 -30.16 2.92 27.38
C ALA A 10 -30.73 2.12 26.20
N THR A 11 -32.03 1.78 26.23
CA THR A 11 -32.69 1.10 25.11
C THR A 11 -32.84 2.00 23.88
N VAL A 12 -33.08 3.30 24.05
CA VAL A 12 -33.16 4.26 22.93
C VAL A 12 -31.77 4.53 22.35
N SER A 13 -30.73 4.66 23.19
CA SER A 13 -29.35 4.76 22.75
C SER A 13 -28.88 3.48 22.05
N MET A 14 -29.19 2.29 22.56
CA MET A 14 -28.89 1.01 21.88
C MET A 14 -29.67 0.84 20.58
N ALA A 15 -30.93 1.27 20.51
CA ALA A 15 -31.72 1.23 19.28
C ALA A 15 -31.22 2.24 18.23
N MET A 16 -30.84 3.46 18.63
CA MET A 16 -30.17 4.43 17.74
C MET A 16 -28.81 3.92 17.24
N MET A 17 -28.03 3.27 18.11
CA MET A 17 -26.74 2.69 17.76
C MET A 17 -26.91 1.47 16.83
N MET A 18 -27.99 0.69 16.98
CA MET A 18 -28.37 -0.38 16.06
C MET A 18 -28.80 0.13 14.67
N VAL A 19 -29.46 1.29 14.59
CA VAL A 19 -29.76 1.93 13.31
C VAL A 19 -28.47 2.42 12.63
N TYR A 20 -27.48 2.87 13.41
CA TYR A 20 -26.13 3.20 12.90
C TYR A 20 -25.35 1.97 12.42
N THR A 21 -25.38 0.85 13.15
CA THR A 21 -24.67 -0.39 12.76
C THR A 21 -25.36 -1.15 11.60
N CYS A 22 -26.64 -0.93 11.37
CA CYS A 22 -27.37 -1.52 10.23
C CYS A 22 -27.24 -0.71 8.92
N GLN A 23 -26.65 0.49 8.95
CA GLN A 23 -26.55 1.35 7.76
C GLN A 23 -25.11 1.62 7.29
N GLY A 24 -24.08 1.21 8.05
CA GLY A 24 -22.67 1.36 7.66
C GLY A 24 -22.02 0.01 7.33
N SER A 25 -21.25 -0.05 6.25
CA SER A 25 -20.31 -1.15 6.02
C SER A 25 -19.40 -1.29 7.25
N ASN A 26 -19.16 -2.52 7.72
CA ASN A 26 -18.23 -2.78 8.83
C ASN A 26 -16.75 -2.55 8.45
N LEU A 27 -16.47 -2.22 7.20
CA LEU A 27 -15.12 -1.99 6.71
C LEU A 27 -14.58 -0.63 7.18
N HIS A 28 -13.29 -0.58 7.47
CA HIS A 28 -12.52 0.65 7.44
C HIS A 28 -12.31 1.07 5.98
N PRO A 29 -12.39 2.38 5.64
CA PRO A 29 -11.98 2.84 4.32
C PRO A 29 -10.54 2.41 4.03
N LEU A 30 -10.28 2.00 2.79
CA LEU A 30 -8.98 1.50 2.35
C LEU A 30 -8.46 2.33 1.20
N ILE A 31 -7.21 2.79 1.28
CA ILE A 31 -6.53 3.50 0.22
C ILE A 31 -5.36 2.66 -0.28
N VAL A 32 -5.29 2.45 -1.59
CA VAL A 32 -4.17 1.78 -2.26
C VAL A 32 -3.25 2.82 -2.89
N VAL A 33 -1.95 2.69 -2.65
CA VAL A 33 -0.89 3.54 -3.24
C VAL A 33 0.05 2.68 -4.08
N PRO A 34 0.24 2.98 -5.38
CA PRO A 34 1.05 2.18 -6.27
C PRO A 34 2.56 2.37 -6.03
N GLY A 35 3.38 1.58 -6.72
CA GLY A 35 4.83 1.71 -6.75
C GLY A 35 5.30 2.50 -7.96
N ASN A 36 6.61 2.46 -8.21
CA ASN A 36 7.20 3.07 -9.40
C ASN A 36 6.60 2.42 -10.67
N GLY A 37 6.20 3.23 -11.65
CA GLY A 37 5.50 2.75 -12.85
C GLY A 37 4.10 2.13 -12.60
N GLY A 38 3.55 2.21 -11.40
CA GLY A 38 2.36 1.46 -10.99
C GLY A 38 1.01 2.12 -11.30
N ASN A 39 0.98 3.21 -12.06
CA ASN A 39 -0.26 3.82 -12.52
C ASN A 39 -0.10 4.44 -13.89
N GLN A 40 -1.20 4.66 -14.59
CA GLN A 40 -1.19 5.38 -15.86
C GLN A 40 -0.66 6.81 -15.66
N LEU A 41 0.13 7.29 -16.63
CA LEU A 41 0.58 8.68 -16.74
C LEU A 41 0.18 9.21 -18.11
N GLU A 42 -0.42 10.40 -18.14
CA GLU A 42 -0.80 11.08 -19.37
C GLU A 42 0.14 12.25 -19.63
N ALA A 43 0.39 12.54 -20.92
CA ALA A 43 1.16 13.70 -21.33
C ALA A 43 0.45 14.53 -22.39
N ARG A 44 0.85 15.79 -22.48
CA ARG A 44 0.46 16.73 -23.53
C ARG A 44 1.69 17.48 -24.02
N LEU A 45 1.85 17.55 -25.34
CA LEU A 45 2.97 18.28 -25.97
C LEU A 45 2.51 19.69 -26.35
N THR A 46 3.25 20.71 -25.93
CA THR A 46 2.98 22.12 -26.22
C THR A 46 3.76 22.58 -27.45
N VAL A 47 3.58 23.85 -27.84
CA VAL A 47 4.31 24.47 -28.96
C VAL A 47 5.82 24.59 -28.70
N GLU A 48 6.27 24.47 -27.45
CA GLU A 48 7.68 24.52 -27.08
C GLU A 48 8.38 23.17 -27.27
N TYR A 49 7.62 22.09 -27.45
CA TYR A 49 8.18 20.75 -27.62
C TYR A 49 8.96 20.65 -28.93
N LYS A 50 10.24 20.27 -28.82
CA LYS A 50 11.13 20.07 -29.96
C LYS A 50 11.51 18.60 -30.04
N ALA A 51 10.84 17.88 -30.94
CA ALA A 51 11.14 16.47 -31.17
C ALA A 51 12.63 16.25 -31.53
N PRO A 52 13.27 15.19 -31.00
CA PRO A 52 14.70 14.93 -31.17
C PRO A 52 15.04 14.48 -32.58
N SER A 53 14.05 13.94 -33.29
CA SER A 53 14.21 13.37 -34.60
C SER A 53 12.99 13.61 -35.48
N LEU A 54 13.22 13.47 -36.79
CA LEU A 54 12.13 13.53 -37.77
C LEU A 54 11.11 12.40 -37.57
N LEU A 55 11.52 11.28 -36.97
CA LEU A 55 10.65 10.17 -36.60
C LEU A 55 9.69 10.59 -35.48
N CYS A 56 10.21 11.14 -34.38
CA CYS A 56 9.40 11.58 -33.24
C CYS A 56 8.43 12.74 -33.59
N SER A 57 8.82 13.63 -34.51
CA SER A 57 7.94 14.72 -34.98
C SER A 57 6.84 14.25 -35.93
N LYS A 58 7.09 13.22 -36.76
CA LYS A 58 6.13 12.73 -37.75
C LYS A 58 5.16 11.68 -37.21
N GLN A 59 5.37 11.21 -35.99
CA GLN A 59 4.56 10.18 -35.37
C GLN A 59 3.86 10.75 -34.13
N PRO A 60 2.72 11.45 -34.31
CA PRO A 60 1.94 11.91 -33.18
C PRO A 60 1.40 10.69 -32.39
N PRO A 61 1.20 10.84 -31.07
CA PRO A 61 0.56 9.83 -30.24
C PRO A 61 -0.73 9.31 -30.90
N PRO A 62 -0.95 7.98 -30.91
CA PRO A 62 -2.00 7.35 -31.71
C PRO A 62 -3.40 7.76 -31.27
N LYS A 63 -3.59 8.10 -29.98
CA LYS A 63 -4.86 8.55 -29.41
C LYS A 63 -4.63 9.77 -28.52
N LYS A 64 -5.31 10.87 -28.85
CA LYS A 64 -5.36 12.08 -28.02
C LYS A 64 -6.79 12.42 -27.66
N ASP A 65 -7.00 12.93 -26.45
CA ASP A 65 -8.27 13.55 -26.08
C ASP A 65 -8.45 14.93 -26.73
N LYS A 66 -9.58 15.58 -26.46
CA LYS A 66 -9.91 16.91 -27.03
C LYS A 66 -8.97 18.02 -26.60
N GLU A 67 -8.30 17.85 -25.46
CA GLU A 67 -7.34 18.80 -24.89
C GLU A 67 -5.90 18.48 -25.29
N GLY A 68 -5.68 17.39 -26.05
CA GLY A 68 -4.39 16.99 -26.58
C GLY A 68 -3.63 16.00 -25.69
N TRP A 69 -4.24 15.48 -24.61
CA TRP A 69 -3.61 14.49 -23.73
C TRP A 69 -3.63 13.10 -24.35
N PHE A 70 -2.55 12.35 -24.15
CA PHE A 70 -2.42 10.95 -24.53
C PHE A 70 -1.77 10.16 -23.41
N THR A 71 -1.97 8.84 -23.41
CA THR A 71 -1.28 7.93 -22.47
C THR A 71 0.22 7.92 -22.78
N LEU A 72 1.02 8.41 -21.86
CA LEU A 72 2.48 8.34 -21.91
C LEU A 72 2.97 7.03 -21.31
N TRP A 73 2.36 6.60 -20.19
CA TRP A 73 2.68 5.34 -19.53
C TRP A 73 1.40 4.58 -19.16
N LEU A 74 1.25 3.29 -19.49
CA LEU A 74 2.06 2.51 -20.43
C LEU A 74 1.43 2.54 -21.81
N ASP A 75 2.22 2.83 -22.84
CA ASP A 75 1.86 2.63 -24.25
C ASP A 75 2.77 1.55 -24.84
N ILE A 76 2.20 0.41 -25.24
CA ILE A 76 2.96 -0.73 -25.76
C ILE A 76 3.67 -0.43 -27.09
N SER A 77 3.33 0.64 -27.80
CA SER A 77 4.10 1.07 -28.97
C SER A 77 5.58 1.36 -28.65
N VAL A 78 5.91 1.64 -27.38
CA VAL A 78 7.28 1.76 -26.86
C VAL A 78 8.14 0.51 -27.12
N LEU A 79 7.53 -0.66 -27.34
CA LEU A 79 8.22 -1.91 -27.68
C LEU A 79 8.98 -1.87 -29.01
N LEU A 80 8.67 -0.95 -29.92
CA LEU A 80 9.42 -0.83 -31.16
C LEU A 80 10.49 0.26 -30.96
N SER A 81 11.77 -0.11 -31.13
CA SER A 81 12.94 0.72 -30.80
C SER A 81 12.88 2.16 -31.33
N GLN A 82 12.26 2.35 -32.50
CA GLN A 82 12.04 3.65 -33.12
C GLN A 82 11.11 4.60 -32.31
N TYR A 83 10.24 4.07 -31.47
CA TYR A 83 9.35 4.82 -30.56
C TYR A 83 9.93 4.94 -29.15
N THR A 84 10.80 4.01 -28.73
CA THR A 84 11.43 4.01 -27.41
C THR A 84 12.17 5.33 -27.14
N GLN A 85 12.90 5.85 -28.12
CA GLN A 85 13.62 7.12 -27.96
C GLN A 85 12.68 8.33 -27.79
N CYS A 86 11.56 8.34 -28.52
CA CYS A 86 10.56 9.42 -28.40
C CYS A 86 9.87 9.38 -27.04
N PHE A 87 9.52 8.18 -26.58
CA PHE A 87 8.97 7.95 -25.25
C PHE A 87 9.95 8.38 -24.15
N ALA A 88 11.21 7.93 -24.22
CA ALA A 88 12.22 8.22 -23.22
C ALA A 88 12.38 9.73 -23.01
N GLU A 89 12.42 10.52 -24.09
CA GLU A 89 12.49 11.97 -23.99
C GLU A 89 11.24 12.60 -23.37
N GLN A 90 10.05 12.17 -23.80
CA GLN A 90 8.79 12.71 -23.26
C GLN A 90 8.60 12.35 -21.78
N MET A 91 9.15 11.22 -21.36
CA MET A 91 9.14 10.74 -19.99
C MET A 91 10.22 11.39 -19.12
N THR A 92 11.33 11.85 -19.72
CA THR A 92 12.49 12.44 -19.03
C THR A 92 12.13 13.66 -18.18
N LEU A 93 12.68 13.69 -16.97
CA LEU A 93 12.68 14.87 -16.10
C LEU A 93 13.97 15.68 -16.26
N TYR A 94 13.88 16.97 -16.01
CA TYR A 94 15.02 17.87 -15.99
C TYR A 94 15.15 18.46 -14.60
N TYR A 95 16.33 18.29 -14.00
CA TYR A 95 16.67 19.03 -12.79
C TYR A 95 17.02 20.47 -13.15
N ASP A 96 16.29 21.42 -12.58
CA ASP A 96 16.56 22.84 -12.67
C ASP A 96 17.37 23.27 -11.43
N ALA A 97 18.62 23.64 -11.63
CA ALA A 97 19.53 23.99 -10.54
C ALA A 97 19.19 25.34 -9.87
N ASP A 98 18.51 26.25 -10.58
CA ASP A 98 18.11 27.55 -10.01
C ASP A 98 16.88 27.39 -9.10
N LEU A 99 15.96 26.49 -9.49
CA LEU A 99 14.82 26.12 -8.66
C LEU A 99 15.17 25.07 -7.60
N ASP A 100 16.28 24.37 -7.80
CA ASP A 100 16.64 23.16 -7.05
C ASP A 100 15.45 22.19 -7.00
N ASP A 101 14.85 21.90 -8.16
CA ASP A 101 13.75 20.93 -8.26
C ASP A 101 13.70 20.32 -9.67
N TYR A 102 12.88 19.29 -9.83
CA TYR A 102 12.66 18.63 -11.10
C TYR A 102 11.45 19.23 -11.82
N ARG A 103 11.53 19.23 -13.14
CA ARG A 103 10.43 19.59 -14.03
C ARG A 103 10.33 18.63 -15.19
N ASN A 104 9.19 18.62 -15.84
CA ASN A 104 9.02 17.92 -17.11
C ASN A 104 10.00 18.47 -18.17
N ALA A 105 10.23 17.65 -19.20
CA ALA A 105 10.91 18.09 -20.41
C ALA A 105 10.29 19.37 -20.99
N PRO A 106 11.09 20.31 -21.55
CA PRO A 106 10.57 21.51 -22.19
C PRO A 106 9.50 21.20 -23.22
N GLY A 107 8.33 21.83 -23.05
CA GLY A 107 7.16 21.60 -23.89
C GLY A 107 6.39 20.31 -23.61
N VAL A 108 6.71 19.58 -22.55
CA VAL A 108 5.93 18.42 -22.08
C VAL A 108 5.20 18.77 -20.79
N GLU A 109 3.91 18.51 -20.77
CA GLU A 109 3.09 18.55 -19.58
C GLU A 109 2.65 17.13 -19.23
N THR A 110 2.56 16.81 -17.94
CA THR A 110 2.10 15.51 -17.46
C THR A 110 0.94 15.67 -16.49
N ARG A 111 0.06 14.67 -16.46
CA ARG A 111 -0.99 14.57 -15.44
C ARG A 111 -1.24 13.12 -15.07
N VAL A 112 -1.67 12.96 -13.82
CA VAL A 112 -2.13 11.69 -13.27
C VAL A 112 -3.65 11.73 -13.27
N SER A 113 -4.29 10.75 -13.89
CA SER A 113 -5.75 10.66 -13.93
C SER A 113 -6.29 9.74 -12.83
N ARG A 114 -7.58 9.94 -12.50
CA ARG A 114 -8.37 9.08 -11.60
C ARG A 114 -7.90 9.04 -10.13
N PHE A 115 -7.31 10.11 -9.62
CA PHE A 115 -7.03 10.22 -8.18
C PHE A 115 -8.31 10.05 -7.33
N GLY A 116 -8.27 9.19 -6.32
CA GLY A 116 -9.43 8.76 -5.53
C GLY A 116 -10.11 7.48 -6.04
N SER A 117 -9.67 6.92 -7.16
CA SER A 117 -10.16 5.66 -7.74
C SER A 117 -9.00 4.74 -8.07
N THR A 118 -9.26 3.44 -8.08
CA THR A 118 -8.28 2.40 -8.44
C THR A 118 -8.13 2.20 -9.94
N GLU A 119 -9.00 2.79 -10.77
CA GLU A 119 -9.09 2.54 -12.22
C GLU A 119 -7.75 2.67 -12.96
N SER A 120 -6.96 3.71 -12.69
CA SER A 120 -5.69 3.97 -13.39
C SER A 120 -4.53 3.08 -12.94
N MET A 121 -4.75 2.20 -11.96
CA MET A 121 -3.74 1.29 -11.39
C MET A 121 -4.03 -0.18 -11.70
N LEU A 122 -5.21 -0.50 -12.25
CA LEU A 122 -5.58 -1.90 -12.54
C LEU A 122 -4.75 -2.47 -13.68
N TYR A 123 -4.68 -1.72 -14.78
CA TYR A 123 -3.98 -2.07 -16.00
C TYR A 123 -3.20 -0.86 -16.50
N LEU A 124 -1.90 -1.02 -16.76
CA LEU A 124 -1.03 0.09 -17.15
C LEU A 124 -1.27 0.53 -18.60
N ASP A 125 -1.66 -0.40 -19.48
CA ASP A 125 -2.17 -0.09 -20.82
C ASP A 125 -3.66 -0.48 -20.90
N PRO A 126 -4.59 0.50 -20.95
CA PRO A 126 -6.02 0.22 -21.01
C PRO A 126 -6.47 -0.41 -22.33
N ASP A 127 -5.72 -0.26 -23.41
CA ASP A 127 -5.98 -0.87 -24.71
C ASP A 127 -5.45 -2.32 -24.79
N PHE A 128 -4.54 -2.70 -23.90
CA PHE A 128 -3.87 -4.00 -23.91
C PHE A 128 -3.87 -4.72 -22.54
N LYS A 129 -5.01 -4.63 -21.84
CA LYS A 129 -5.23 -5.16 -20.49
C LYS A 129 -4.70 -6.58 -20.20
N PRO A 130 -4.85 -7.59 -21.10
CA PRO A 130 -4.41 -8.95 -20.79
C PRO A 130 -2.90 -9.08 -20.51
N PHE A 131 -2.10 -8.12 -20.94
CA PHE A 131 -0.64 -8.18 -20.84
C PHE A 131 -0.05 -7.10 -19.93
N THR A 132 -0.86 -6.17 -19.44
CA THR A 132 -0.41 -5.08 -18.57
C THR A 132 -1.15 -5.00 -17.23
N PRO A 133 -1.59 -6.13 -16.62
CA PRO A 133 -2.20 -6.06 -15.29
C PRO A 133 -1.15 -5.61 -14.26
N TYR A 134 -1.59 -4.81 -13.29
CA TYR A 134 -0.77 -4.42 -12.15
C TYR A 134 -1.52 -4.70 -10.83
N MET A 135 -2.46 -3.82 -10.43
CA MET A 135 -3.25 -4.03 -9.19
C MET A 135 -4.60 -4.72 -9.42
N ALA A 136 -4.91 -5.15 -10.64
CA ALA A 136 -6.22 -5.73 -10.97
C ALA A 136 -6.62 -6.90 -10.06
N ALA A 137 -5.70 -7.84 -9.77
CA ALA A 137 -6.00 -9.01 -8.95
C ALA A 137 -6.20 -8.67 -7.46
N LEU A 138 -5.37 -7.79 -6.91
CA LEU A 138 -5.54 -7.26 -5.55
C LEU A 138 -6.89 -6.54 -5.39
N VAL A 139 -7.21 -5.60 -6.29
CA VAL A 139 -8.47 -4.84 -6.24
C VAL A 139 -9.68 -5.77 -6.37
N GLN A 140 -9.67 -6.71 -7.32
CA GLN A 140 -10.74 -7.71 -7.44
C GLN A 140 -10.89 -8.56 -6.17
N SER A 141 -9.80 -8.85 -5.47
CA SER A 141 -9.84 -9.61 -4.21
C SER A 141 -10.43 -8.79 -3.06
N LEU A 142 -10.14 -7.49 -3.02
CA LEU A 142 -10.77 -6.55 -2.09
C LEU A 142 -12.27 -6.40 -2.36
N GLU A 143 -12.67 -6.29 -3.62
CA GLU A 143 -14.09 -6.19 -4.01
C GLU A 143 -14.89 -7.43 -3.60
N LYS A 144 -14.27 -8.63 -3.67
CA LYS A 144 -14.90 -9.88 -3.21
C LYS A 144 -15.22 -9.90 -1.71
N ILE A 145 -14.50 -9.14 -0.89
CA ILE A 145 -14.78 -8.99 0.55
C ILE A 145 -15.62 -7.75 0.87
N GLY A 146 -16.20 -7.10 -0.16
CA GLY A 146 -17.19 -6.03 0.00
C GLY A 146 -16.64 -4.60 -0.10
N TYR A 147 -15.38 -4.42 -0.47
CA TYR A 147 -14.88 -3.10 -0.85
C TYR A 147 -15.48 -2.63 -2.18
N VAL A 148 -15.66 -1.32 -2.33
CA VAL A 148 -16.23 -0.70 -3.54
C VAL A 148 -15.43 0.54 -3.89
N ASP A 149 -14.91 0.57 -5.11
CA ASP A 149 -14.12 1.69 -5.63
C ASP A 149 -14.89 3.02 -5.57
N GLY A 150 -14.20 4.09 -5.17
CA GLY A 150 -14.76 5.42 -4.96
C GLY A 150 -15.73 5.55 -3.78
N LYS A 151 -15.92 4.50 -2.96
CA LYS A 151 -16.80 4.51 -1.77
C LYS A 151 -16.11 4.06 -0.51
N THR A 152 -15.60 2.84 -0.48
CA THR A 152 -14.87 2.25 0.67
C THR A 152 -13.44 1.89 0.28
N LEU A 153 -13.16 1.78 -1.01
CA LEU A 153 -11.85 1.58 -1.60
C LEU A 153 -11.50 2.79 -2.47
N PHE A 154 -10.28 3.28 -2.33
CA PHE A 154 -9.80 4.44 -3.08
C PHE A 154 -8.39 4.17 -3.57
N GLY A 155 -8.03 4.78 -4.70
CA GLY A 155 -6.67 4.77 -5.22
C GLY A 155 -5.99 6.12 -5.09
N ALA A 156 -4.68 6.12 -4.85
CA ALA A 156 -3.84 7.31 -4.82
C ALA A 156 -2.69 7.20 -5.84
N PRO A 157 -3.00 7.20 -7.16
CA PRO A 157 -1.98 7.26 -8.20
C PRO A 157 -1.21 8.58 -8.14
N TYR A 158 0.03 8.59 -8.62
CA TYR A 158 0.89 9.78 -8.60
C TYR A 158 1.86 9.80 -9.80
N ASP A 159 2.58 10.91 -9.98
CA ASP A 159 3.61 11.00 -11.02
C ASP A 159 4.87 10.34 -10.47
N PHE A 160 5.01 9.04 -10.76
CA PHE A 160 5.99 8.16 -10.13
C PHE A 160 7.45 8.47 -10.50
N ARG A 161 7.68 9.36 -11.47
CA ARG A 161 9.03 9.87 -11.82
C ARG A 161 9.58 10.81 -10.76
N TYR A 162 8.70 11.50 -10.04
CA TYR A 162 9.09 12.45 -8.99
C TYR A 162 9.26 11.74 -7.65
N GLY A 163 10.21 12.23 -6.87
CA GLY A 163 10.48 11.77 -5.51
C GLY A 163 10.10 12.81 -4.48
N LEU A 164 10.76 12.72 -3.34
CA LEU A 164 10.77 13.76 -2.31
C LEU A 164 12.22 14.19 -2.09
N ALA A 165 12.37 15.37 -1.49
CA ALA A 165 13.67 15.87 -1.06
C ALA A 165 13.74 16.01 0.47
N ALA A 166 14.98 16.04 0.96
CA ALA A 166 15.32 16.39 2.33
C ALA A 166 14.80 17.77 2.72
N GLU A 167 14.69 18.03 4.02
CA GLU A 167 14.27 19.35 4.53
C GLU A 167 15.19 20.45 4.02
N GLY A 168 14.59 21.58 3.60
CA GLY A 168 15.32 22.71 2.99
C GLY A 168 15.38 22.68 1.47
N HIS A 169 15.00 21.57 0.83
CA HIS A 169 14.93 21.43 -0.63
C HIS A 169 13.46 21.39 -1.10
N PRO A 170 13.09 22.08 -2.20
CA PRO A 170 11.75 21.96 -2.77
C PRO A 170 11.58 20.62 -3.48
N SER A 171 10.33 20.14 -3.49
CA SER A 171 9.92 18.94 -4.21
C SER A 171 8.41 19.07 -4.49
N ASP A 172 8.05 19.96 -5.40
CA ASP A 172 6.69 20.48 -5.55
C ASP A 172 5.68 19.37 -5.90
N VAL A 173 6.01 18.50 -6.86
CA VAL A 173 5.14 17.41 -7.30
C VAL A 173 4.95 16.38 -6.18
N GLY A 174 6.03 15.94 -5.54
CA GLY A 174 5.98 15.00 -4.42
C GLY A 174 5.26 15.56 -3.21
N SER A 175 5.52 16.82 -2.83
CA SER A 175 4.86 17.50 -1.71
C SER A 175 3.37 17.71 -1.97
N LYS A 176 2.99 18.04 -3.21
CA LYS A 176 1.59 18.12 -3.62
C LYS A 176 0.90 16.76 -3.46
N PHE A 177 1.54 15.67 -3.89
CA PHE A 177 0.98 14.32 -3.70
C PHE A 177 0.77 13.99 -2.22
N LEU A 178 1.72 14.31 -1.32
CA LEU A 178 1.52 14.09 0.12
C LEU A 178 0.31 14.86 0.66
N LYS A 179 0.11 16.10 0.21
CA LYS A 179 -1.05 16.93 0.59
C LYS A 179 -2.36 16.35 0.06
N ASP A 180 -2.37 15.90 -1.18
CA ASP A 180 -3.55 15.30 -1.81
C ASP A 180 -3.90 13.96 -1.16
N LEU A 181 -2.90 13.12 -0.84
CA LEU A 181 -3.08 11.86 -0.11
C LEU A 181 -3.62 12.10 1.30
N LYS A 182 -3.11 13.11 2.01
CA LYS A 182 -3.65 13.51 3.32
C LYS A 182 -5.13 13.89 3.23
N THR A 183 -5.48 14.68 2.21
CA THR A 183 -6.87 15.10 1.94
C THR A 183 -7.75 13.90 1.58
N LEU A 184 -7.23 12.93 0.83
CA LEU A 184 -7.93 11.70 0.50
C LEU A 184 -8.19 10.86 1.75
N ILE A 185 -7.22 10.75 2.66
CA ILE A 185 -7.38 10.05 3.95
C ILE A 185 -8.49 10.68 4.78
N GLU A 186 -8.47 12.01 4.92
CA GLU A 186 -9.48 12.75 5.69
C GLU A 186 -10.88 12.63 5.08
N SER A 187 -11.00 12.78 3.76
CA SER A 187 -12.29 12.68 3.06
C SER A 187 -12.83 11.24 2.98
N SER A 188 -11.96 10.24 2.85
CA SER A 188 -12.31 8.82 2.91
C SER A 188 -12.80 8.44 4.31
N SER A 189 -12.13 8.91 5.35
CA SER A 189 -12.58 8.75 6.74
C SER A 189 -13.95 9.40 6.96
N ALA A 190 -14.13 10.66 6.57
CA ALA A 190 -15.38 11.39 6.74
C ALA A 190 -16.56 10.73 6.02
N SER A 191 -16.36 10.32 4.76
CA SER A 191 -17.40 9.63 3.95
C SER A 191 -17.72 8.21 4.44
N ASN A 192 -16.85 7.61 5.26
CA ASN A 192 -17.02 6.28 5.84
C ASN A 192 -17.28 6.33 7.36
N GLY A 193 -18.00 7.35 7.82
CA GLY A 193 -18.48 7.45 9.20
C GLY A 193 -17.39 7.81 10.22
N GLY A 194 -16.35 8.52 9.79
CA GLY A 194 -15.21 8.93 10.63
C GLY A 194 -14.28 7.79 11.02
N LYS A 195 -14.37 6.63 10.35
CA LYS A 195 -13.48 5.51 10.62
C LYS A 195 -12.05 5.82 10.18
N PRO A 196 -11.03 5.38 10.93
CA PRO A 196 -9.65 5.50 10.48
C PRO A 196 -9.40 4.58 9.26
N VAL A 197 -8.46 4.97 8.41
CA VAL A 197 -8.16 4.39 7.10
C VAL A 197 -7.10 3.29 7.20
N ILE A 198 -7.27 2.22 6.44
CA ILE A 198 -6.21 1.24 6.15
C ILE A 198 -5.46 1.72 4.91
N LEU A 199 -4.13 1.88 5.02
CA LEU A 199 -3.26 2.18 3.89
C LEU A 199 -2.63 0.89 3.40
N VAL A 200 -2.77 0.59 2.11
CA VAL A 200 -2.08 -0.52 1.44
C VAL A 200 -1.18 0.06 0.37
N THR A 201 0.13 -0.17 0.46
CA THR A 201 1.08 0.38 -0.50
C THR A 201 1.83 -0.73 -1.21
N HIS A 202 2.26 -0.49 -2.43
CA HIS A 202 3.24 -1.35 -3.10
C HIS A 202 4.54 -0.60 -3.36
N SER A 203 5.68 -1.24 -3.11
CA SER A 203 7.00 -0.75 -3.50
C SER A 203 7.23 0.71 -3.05
N LEU A 204 7.64 1.60 -3.97
CA LEU A 204 7.87 3.03 -3.75
C LEU A 204 6.72 3.76 -3.02
N GLY A 205 5.46 3.37 -3.22
CA GLY A 205 4.32 3.96 -2.53
C GLY A 205 4.42 3.87 -1.01
N GLY A 206 5.12 2.84 -0.49
CA GLY A 206 5.38 2.68 0.94
C GLY A 206 6.31 3.75 1.50
N LEU A 207 7.29 4.21 0.72
CA LEU A 207 8.18 5.29 1.11
C LEU A 207 7.45 6.65 1.13
N PHE A 208 6.57 6.90 0.17
CA PHE A 208 5.72 8.09 0.19
C PHE A 208 4.78 8.12 1.40
N VAL A 209 4.13 6.98 1.70
CA VAL A 209 3.28 6.88 2.89
C VAL A 209 4.09 7.07 4.16
N LEU A 210 5.28 6.48 4.28
CA LEU A 210 6.17 6.71 5.41
C LEU A 210 6.47 8.20 5.59
N GLN A 211 6.82 8.89 4.50
CA GLN A 211 7.09 10.33 4.53
C GLN A 211 5.87 11.16 4.92
N LEU A 212 4.66 10.83 4.44
CA LEU A 212 3.43 11.48 4.90
C LEU A 212 3.23 11.32 6.41
N LEU A 213 3.40 10.09 6.91
CA LEU A 213 3.18 9.77 8.32
C LEU A 213 4.20 10.47 9.22
N ASN A 214 5.48 10.47 8.84
CA ASN A 214 6.55 11.11 9.60
C ASN A 214 6.41 12.64 9.63
N ARG A 215 5.92 13.24 8.53
CA ARG A 215 5.63 14.68 8.43
C ARG A 215 4.28 15.08 9.05
N SER A 216 3.49 14.11 9.53
CA SER A 216 2.18 14.35 10.14
C SER A 216 2.22 14.32 11.66
N GLN A 217 1.43 15.22 12.26
CA GLN A 217 1.30 15.30 13.71
C GLN A 217 0.87 13.94 14.31
N PRO A 218 1.43 13.51 15.45
CA PRO A 218 1.07 12.24 16.08
C PRO A 218 -0.43 12.07 16.33
N SER A 219 -1.11 13.14 16.74
CA SER A 219 -2.57 13.12 16.94
C SER A 219 -3.35 12.89 15.65
N TRP A 220 -2.88 13.43 14.53
CA TRP A 220 -3.49 13.20 13.23
C TRP A 220 -3.36 11.71 12.82
N ARG A 221 -2.17 11.13 12.99
CA ARG A 221 -1.92 9.71 12.70
C ARG A 221 -2.83 8.80 13.52
N GLN A 222 -2.94 9.05 14.82
CA GLN A 222 -3.80 8.27 15.72
C GLN A 222 -5.29 8.37 15.37
N ASN A 223 -5.73 9.53 14.87
CA ASN A 223 -7.13 9.74 14.51
C ASN A 223 -7.50 9.12 13.16
N TYR A 224 -6.59 9.17 12.19
CA TYR A 224 -6.93 8.85 10.80
C TYR A 224 -6.37 7.53 10.29
N ILE A 225 -5.35 6.94 10.93
CA ILE A 225 -4.67 5.76 10.41
C ILE A 225 -4.99 4.56 11.29
N LYS A 226 -5.68 3.57 10.70
CA LYS A 226 -5.99 2.31 11.36
C LYS A 226 -4.79 1.38 11.30
N HIS A 227 -4.20 1.24 10.11
CA HIS A 227 -3.12 0.31 9.84
C HIS A 227 -2.40 0.71 8.56
N PHE A 228 -1.07 0.50 8.52
CA PHE A 228 -0.25 0.64 7.33
C PHE A 228 0.26 -0.74 6.90
N ILE A 229 -0.21 -1.23 5.76
CA ILE A 229 0.20 -2.48 5.13
C ILE A 229 1.14 -2.16 3.98
N ALA A 230 2.43 -2.46 4.16
CA ALA A 230 3.49 -2.17 3.20
C ALA A 230 3.87 -3.44 2.43
N LEU A 231 3.53 -3.49 1.14
CA LEU A 231 3.83 -4.61 0.25
C LEU A 231 5.15 -4.33 -0.48
N SER A 232 6.15 -5.20 -0.27
CA SER A 232 7.45 -5.16 -0.96
C SER A 232 8.12 -3.77 -0.96
N THR A 233 8.00 -3.01 0.12
CA THR A 233 8.55 -1.64 0.18
C THR A 233 10.08 -1.67 0.27
N PRO A 234 10.81 -0.99 -0.63
CA PRO A 234 12.26 -0.93 -0.64
C PRO A 234 12.78 0.06 0.40
N TRP A 235 12.63 -0.26 1.69
CA TRP A 235 13.02 0.64 2.79
C TRP A 235 14.47 1.13 2.67
N GLY A 236 15.38 0.24 2.28
CA GLY A 236 16.79 0.56 2.08
C GLY A 236 17.19 0.82 0.62
N GLY A 237 16.27 1.04 -0.31
CA GLY A 237 16.58 1.13 -1.75
C GLY A 237 16.86 -0.23 -2.40
N ALA A 238 17.39 -0.26 -3.63
CA ALA A 238 17.63 -1.50 -4.37
C ALA A 238 18.91 -1.42 -5.21
N VAL A 239 19.63 -2.55 -5.34
CA VAL A 239 20.79 -2.65 -6.25
C VAL A 239 20.37 -2.49 -7.72
N GLU A 240 19.10 -2.76 -8.04
CA GLU A 240 18.49 -2.48 -9.35
C GLU A 240 18.74 -1.05 -9.82
N GLU A 241 18.69 -0.07 -8.91
CA GLU A 241 18.87 1.34 -9.29
C GLU A 241 20.30 1.66 -9.69
N MET A 242 21.29 0.95 -9.14
CA MET A 242 22.67 1.06 -9.61
C MET A 242 22.81 0.48 -11.02
N LEU A 243 22.06 -0.56 -11.36
CA LEU A 243 22.01 -1.11 -12.73
C LEU A 243 21.34 -0.11 -13.68
N ALA A 244 20.17 0.42 -13.31
CA ALA A 244 19.42 1.42 -14.08
C ALA A 244 20.31 2.62 -14.42
N PHE A 245 21.03 3.17 -13.43
CA PHE A 245 21.91 4.31 -13.66
C PHE A 245 23.18 3.96 -14.48
N ALA A 246 23.70 2.75 -14.38
CA ALA A 246 24.90 2.34 -15.12
C ALA A 246 24.61 1.97 -16.56
N SER A 247 23.82 0.91 -16.79
CA SER A 247 23.58 0.32 -18.11
C SER A 247 22.12 0.29 -18.53
N GLY A 248 21.23 0.87 -17.72
CA GLY A 248 19.79 0.86 -17.92
C GLY A 248 19.14 -0.49 -17.59
N THR A 249 17.82 -0.46 -17.39
CA THR A 249 16.95 -1.64 -17.33
C THR A 249 15.93 -1.63 -18.46
N THR A 250 15.05 -2.62 -18.52
CA THR A 250 13.97 -2.65 -19.52
C THR A 250 12.69 -1.95 -19.03
N LEU A 251 12.70 -1.26 -17.88
CA LEU A 251 11.51 -0.72 -17.21
C LEU A 251 10.44 -1.79 -16.90
N GLY A 252 10.84 -3.06 -16.80
CA GLY A 252 9.91 -4.20 -16.69
C GLY A 252 9.17 -4.55 -17.99
N VAL A 253 9.50 -3.90 -19.11
CA VAL A 253 8.88 -4.10 -20.42
C VAL A 253 9.77 -5.00 -21.29
N PRO A 254 9.29 -6.15 -21.80
CA PRO A 254 10.10 -7.03 -22.65
C PRO A 254 10.62 -6.32 -23.90
N LEU A 255 11.78 -6.73 -24.45
CA LEU A 255 12.31 -6.25 -25.74
C LEU A 255 12.74 -4.77 -25.82
N VAL A 256 12.60 -3.98 -24.75
CA VAL A 256 13.20 -2.65 -24.65
C VAL A 256 14.72 -2.78 -24.56
N ASP A 257 15.44 -1.99 -25.37
CA ASP A 257 16.89 -1.84 -25.23
C ASP A 257 17.19 -0.96 -24.01
N PRO A 258 17.85 -1.49 -22.97
CA PRO A 258 18.12 -0.73 -21.75
C PRO A 258 18.89 0.58 -21.99
N LEU A 259 19.78 0.60 -22.98
CA LEU A 259 20.57 1.80 -23.26
C LEU A 259 19.75 2.94 -23.86
N LEU A 260 18.59 2.64 -24.48
CA LEU A 260 17.70 3.66 -25.04
C LEU A 260 16.87 4.37 -23.96
N VAL A 261 16.64 3.73 -22.82
CA VAL A 261 15.85 4.27 -21.70
C VAL A 261 16.71 4.68 -20.50
N ARG A 262 17.98 4.30 -20.46
CA ARG A 262 18.92 4.63 -19.38
C ARG A 262 18.93 6.10 -18.99
N ASP A 263 18.93 7.01 -19.95
CA ASP A 263 18.99 8.45 -19.65
C ASP A 263 17.66 8.97 -19.08
N GLU A 264 16.53 8.36 -19.44
CA GLU A 264 15.24 8.60 -18.79
C GLU A 264 15.25 8.08 -17.35
N GLU A 265 15.73 6.85 -17.14
CA GLU A 265 15.84 6.25 -15.79
C GLU A 265 16.74 7.08 -14.86
N ARG A 266 17.85 7.63 -15.39
CA ARG A 266 18.76 8.55 -14.66
C ARG A 266 18.12 9.90 -14.33
N SER A 267 17.11 10.29 -15.10
CA SER A 267 16.43 11.56 -14.96
C SER A 267 15.37 11.54 -13.87
N SER A 268 14.76 10.38 -13.63
CA SER A 268 13.73 10.17 -12.62
C SER A 268 14.27 10.42 -11.21
N GLU A 269 13.67 11.38 -10.50
CA GLU A 269 14.03 11.72 -9.13
C GLU A 269 13.76 10.56 -8.17
N SER A 270 12.69 9.80 -8.42
CA SER A 270 12.34 8.60 -7.64
C SER A 270 13.39 7.50 -7.73
N ASN A 271 14.02 7.28 -8.89
CA ASN A 271 15.08 6.29 -9.05
C ASN A 271 16.33 6.69 -8.26
N LEU A 272 16.68 7.99 -8.24
CA LEU A 272 17.76 8.48 -7.38
C LEU A 272 17.45 8.29 -5.89
N TRP A 273 16.19 8.44 -5.49
CA TRP A 273 15.73 8.17 -4.11
C TRP A 273 15.86 6.70 -3.72
N LEU A 274 15.74 5.78 -4.67
CA LEU A 274 15.79 4.33 -4.45
C LEU A 274 17.21 3.74 -4.48
N MET A 275 18.25 4.58 -4.55
CA MET A 275 19.64 4.14 -4.41
C MET A 275 19.89 3.40 -3.08
N PRO A 276 20.78 2.39 -3.04
CA PRO A 276 21.02 1.59 -1.84
C PRO A 276 21.43 2.43 -0.61
N ASN A 277 20.66 2.32 0.46
CA ASN A 277 20.97 3.02 1.69
C ASN A 277 22.23 2.43 2.36
N PRO A 278 23.23 3.25 2.74
CA PRO A 278 24.46 2.78 3.38
C PRO A 278 24.22 1.93 4.63
N LYS A 279 23.24 2.29 5.48
CA LYS A 279 23.03 1.69 6.79
C LYS A 279 22.60 0.21 6.72
N PRO A 280 21.54 -0.19 5.99
CA PRO A 280 21.17 -1.59 5.86
C PRO A 280 22.18 -2.41 5.04
N PHE A 281 22.68 -1.88 3.91
CA PHE A 281 23.60 -2.63 3.04
C PHE A 281 25.00 -2.80 3.64
N GLY A 282 25.40 -1.91 4.55
CA GLY A 282 26.67 -1.95 5.24
C GLY A 282 27.89 -1.61 4.37
N PRO A 283 29.06 -1.40 4.99
CA PRO A 283 30.24 -0.85 4.31
C PRO A 283 31.09 -1.89 3.58
N LYS A 284 30.74 -3.18 3.64
CA LYS A 284 31.61 -4.28 3.17
C LYS A 284 31.09 -4.99 1.92
N LYS A 285 29.79 -4.92 1.66
CA LYS A 285 29.18 -5.64 0.54
C LYS A 285 29.47 -4.86 -0.75
N PRO A 286 30.24 -5.42 -1.70
CA PRO A 286 30.38 -4.79 -3.01
C PRO A 286 29.05 -4.88 -3.76
N LEU A 287 28.59 -3.75 -4.29
CA LEU A 287 27.38 -3.65 -5.09
C LEU A 287 27.72 -3.50 -6.58
N VAL A 288 28.79 -2.75 -6.90
CA VAL A 288 29.32 -2.63 -8.26
C VAL A 288 30.82 -2.86 -8.24
N ILE A 289 31.32 -3.70 -9.15
CA ILE A 289 32.74 -3.97 -9.34
C ILE A 289 33.09 -3.65 -10.79
N THR A 290 34.11 -2.82 -10.98
CA THR A 290 34.69 -2.48 -12.28
C THR A 290 36.17 -2.84 -12.29
N PRO A 291 36.86 -2.78 -13.44
CA PRO A 291 38.31 -3.00 -13.48
C PRO A 291 39.10 -1.92 -12.71
N LYS A 292 38.48 -0.79 -12.39
CA LYS A 292 39.13 0.37 -11.76
C LYS A 292 38.80 0.50 -10.27
N ALA A 293 37.60 0.08 -9.85
CA ALA A 293 37.10 0.35 -8.51
C ALA A 293 36.06 -0.68 -8.07
N THR A 294 35.77 -0.69 -6.77
CA THR A 294 34.67 -1.43 -6.16
C THR A 294 33.84 -0.45 -5.35
N TYR A 295 32.53 -0.46 -5.58
CA TYR A 295 31.58 0.44 -4.94
C TYR A 295 30.66 -0.35 -4.01
N THR A 296 30.56 0.13 -2.77
CA THR A 296 29.57 -0.29 -1.78
C THR A 296 28.44 0.74 -1.71
N ALA A 297 27.45 0.51 -0.85
CA ALA A 297 26.42 1.52 -0.59
C ALA A 297 26.99 2.84 0.00
N TYR A 298 28.17 2.79 0.63
CA TYR A 298 28.87 3.99 1.12
C TYR A 298 29.58 4.77 0.00
N ASP A 299 29.72 4.18 -1.19
CA ASP A 299 30.47 4.75 -2.31
C ASP A 299 29.55 5.30 -3.42
N ILE A 300 28.25 5.51 -3.12
CA ILE A 300 27.27 5.98 -4.13
C ILE A 300 27.67 7.34 -4.71
N LEU A 301 28.24 8.23 -3.89
CA LEU A 301 28.70 9.53 -4.37
C LEU A 301 29.82 9.40 -5.41
N GLN A 302 30.77 8.49 -5.21
CA GLN A 302 31.85 8.21 -6.15
C GLN A 302 31.33 7.47 -7.38
N PHE A 303 30.40 6.54 -7.20
CA PHE A 303 29.76 5.81 -8.29
C PHE A 303 29.01 6.77 -9.24
N LEU A 304 28.18 7.66 -8.70
CA LEU A 304 27.44 8.67 -9.49
C LEU A 304 28.39 9.62 -10.25
N ASP A 305 29.54 9.94 -9.66
CA ASP A 305 30.59 10.75 -10.30
C ASP A 305 31.26 9.99 -11.47
N GLU A 306 31.54 8.68 -11.32
CA GLU A 306 32.10 7.86 -12.39
C GLU A 306 31.15 7.72 -13.58
N LEU A 307 29.84 7.71 -13.34
CA LEU A 307 28.83 7.68 -14.41
C LEU A 307 28.81 8.95 -15.26
N GLY A 308 29.43 10.04 -14.80
CA GLY A 308 29.50 11.31 -15.54
C GLY A 308 28.16 12.02 -15.68
N ILE A 309 27.19 11.71 -14.81
CA ILE A 309 25.84 12.32 -14.85
C ILE A 309 25.90 13.71 -14.22
N PRO A 310 25.55 14.79 -14.94
CA PRO A 310 25.61 16.15 -14.41
C PRO A 310 24.87 16.30 -13.08
N ASN A 311 25.56 16.86 -12.09
CA ASN A 311 25.06 17.17 -10.76
C ASN A 311 24.45 15.98 -9.98
N ALA A 312 24.55 14.73 -10.45
CA ALA A 312 23.92 13.58 -9.79
C ALA A 312 24.46 13.35 -8.38
N LYS A 313 25.79 13.45 -8.21
CA LYS A 313 26.46 13.37 -6.90
C LYS A 313 25.91 14.40 -5.92
N GLN A 314 25.85 15.67 -6.33
CA GLN A 314 25.33 16.75 -5.48
C GLN A 314 23.84 16.53 -5.15
N ARG A 315 23.02 16.19 -6.15
CA ARG A 315 21.59 15.90 -5.94
C ARG A 315 21.38 14.77 -4.94
N TYR A 316 22.15 13.69 -5.04
CA TYR A 316 22.06 12.60 -4.08
C TYR A 316 22.50 13.05 -2.68
N GLU A 317 23.65 13.71 -2.56
CA GLU A 317 24.23 14.16 -1.30
C GLU A 317 23.31 15.09 -0.51
N THR A 318 22.69 16.08 -1.18
CA THR A 318 21.91 17.12 -0.49
C THR A 318 20.43 16.79 -0.41
N ARG A 319 19.84 16.20 -1.46
CA ARG A 319 18.38 15.98 -1.54
C ARG A 319 17.95 14.61 -1.05
N VAL A 320 18.73 13.57 -1.33
CA VAL A 320 18.31 12.17 -1.10
C VAL A 320 18.91 11.59 0.17
N LEU A 321 20.23 11.68 0.35
CA LEU A 321 20.91 11.02 1.46
C LEU A 321 20.33 11.42 2.83
N PRO A 322 20.05 12.70 3.14
CA PRO A 322 19.44 13.07 4.41
C PRO A 322 17.98 12.62 4.56
N LEU A 323 17.27 12.40 3.44
CA LEU A 323 15.90 11.90 3.43
C LEU A 323 15.84 10.40 3.82
N VAL A 324 16.88 9.63 3.48
CA VAL A 324 16.93 8.18 3.70
C VAL A 324 17.81 7.77 4.89
N ASP A 325 18.68 8.64 5.40
CA ASP A 325 19.62 8.31 6.50
C ASP A 325 18.91 7.81 7.77
N GLN A 326 17.72 8.33 8.06
CA GLN A 326 16.88 7.89 9.18
C GLN A 326 15.45 7.59 8.73
N LEU A 327 15.13 6.29 8.70
CA LEU A 327 13.77 5.81 8.48
C LEU A 327 13.02 5.85 9.81
N GLU A 328 12.51 7.02 10.18
CA GLU A 328 11.75 7.20 11.43
C GLU A 328 10.49 6.32 11.45
N PRO A 329 10.19 5.63 12.56
CA PRO A 329 9.00 4.78 12.65
C PRO A 329 7.71 5.62 12.61
N PRO A 330 6.68 5.19 11.85
CA PRO A 330 5.50 6.01 11.60
C PRO A 330 4.55 6.13 12.80
N GLY A 331 4.78 5.44 13.92
CA GLY A 331 3.98 5.56 15.15
C GLY A 331 2.53 5.08 15.01
N VAL A 332 2.29 4.16 14.07
CA VAL A 332 0.99 3.53 13.81
C VAL A 332 1.20 2.01 13.66
N PRO A 333 0.15 1.17 13.75
CA PRO A 333 0.29 -0.24 13.41
C PRO A 333 0.80 -0.46 11.97
N VAL A 334 1.87 -1.23 11.82
CA VAL A 334 2.50 -1.54 10.53
C VAL A 334 2.56 -3.06 10.31
N THR A 335 2.26 -3.48 9.09
CA THR A 335 2.56 -4.84 8.65
C THR A 335 3.25 -4.81 7.30
N CYS A 336 4.46 -5.33 7.25
CA CYS A 336 5.23 -5.51 6.02
C CYS A 336 4.94 -6.90 5.45
N VAL A 337 4.50 -6.98 4.20
CA VAL A 337 4.32 -8.24 3.46
C VAL A 337 5.35 -8.26 2.35
N ILE A 338 6.23 -9.27 2.35
CA ILE A 338 7.41 -9.29 1.47
C ILE A 338 7.57 -10.65 0.79
N GLY A 339 8.02 -10.62 -0.46
CA GLY A 339 8.54 -11.79 -1.17
C GLY A 339 9.90 -12.23 -0.61
N THR A 340 10.18 -13.53 -0.66
CA THR A 340 11.46 -14.10 -0.21
C THR A 340 11.87 -15.28 -1.09
N GLY A 341 13.17 -15.57 -1.21
CA GLY A 341 13.69 -16.71 -1.94
C GLY A 341 13.70 -16.54 -3.46
N VAL A 342 13.63 -15.31 -3.97
CA VAL A 342 13.69 -15.00 -5.41
C VAL A 342 15.06 -14.39 -5.74
N GLU A 343 15.70 -14.89 -6.80
CA GLU A 343 17.01 -14.41 -7.24
C GLU A 343 16.99 -12.90 -7.51
N THR A 344 17.69 -12.15 -6.67
CA THR A 344 17.70 -10.68 -6.68
C THR A 344 19.12 -10.18 -6.88
N LYS A 345 19.31 -9.20 -7.76
CA LYS A 345 20.64 -8.67 -8.11
C LYS A 345 21.36 -8.16 -6.86
N GLU A 346 22.53 -8.69 -6.54
CA GLU A 346 23.31 -8.31 -5.36
C GLU A 346 24.63 -7.61 -5.70
N THR A 347 25.31 -8.04 -6.76
CA THR A 347 26.56 -7.44 -7.19
C THR A 347 26.64 -7.42 -8.71
N LEU A 348 26.97 -6.25 -9.27
CA LEU A 348 27.10 -6.00 -10.70
C LEU A 348 28.58 -5.94 -11.10
N PHE A 349 29.01 -6.82 -11.99
CA PHE A 349 30.38 -6.90 -12.48
C PHE A 349 30.48 -6.33 -13.89
N TYR A 350 31.17 -5.20 -14.02
CA TYR A 350 31.46 -4.57 -15.29
C TYR A 350 32.87 -4.90 -15.77
N GLY A 351 32.98 -5.28 -17.04
CA GLY A 351 34.25 -5.53 -17.71
C GLY A 351 34.87 -4.27 -18.30
N LYS A 352 35.88 -4.45 -19.16
CA LYS A 352 36.57 -3.37 -19.87
C LYS A 352 35.68 -2.55 -20.82
N ASP A 353 34.55 -3.11 -21.22
CA ASP A 353 33.58 -2.48 -22.13
C ASP A 353 32.75 -1.38 -21.42
N GLY A 354 32.91 -1.24 -20.09
CA GLY A 354 32.27 -0.18 -19.30
C GLY A 354 30.76 -0.37 -19.13
N PHE A 355 30.07 0.73 -18.83
CA PHE A 355 28.64 0.73 -18.49
C PHE A 355 27.71 0.73 -19.71
N ASP A 356 28.23 0.77 -20.95
CA ASP A 356 27.45 0.62 -22.19
C ASP A 356 27.22 -0.85 -22.55
N LYS A 357 27.47 -1.76 -21.61
CA LYS A 357 27.19 -3.19 -21.72
C LYS A 357 26.58 -3.66 -20.42
N GLN A 358 25.62 -4.57 -20.50
CA GLN A 358 25.03 -5.19 -19.32
C GLN A 358 26.10 -5.97 -18.52
N PRO A 359 26.07 -5.88 -17.18
CA PRO A 359 27.07 -6.53 -16.33
C PRO A 359 26.82 -8.04 -16.21
N GLU A 360 27.84 -8.75 -15.74
CA GLU A 360 27.61 -10.06 -15.12
C GLU A 360 27.04 -9.84 -13.72
N ILE A 361 26.02 -10.63 -13.34
CA ILE A 361 25.25 -10.39 -12.12
C ILE A 361 25.42 -11.57 -11.17
N VAL A 362 25.76 -11.27 -9.92
CA VAL A 362 25.60 -12.21 -8.80
C VAL A 362 24.27 -11.93 -8.13
N TYR A 363 23.50 -13.00 -7.94
CA TYR A 363 22.19 -12.97 -7.32
C TYR A 363 22.27 -13.40 -5.85
N GLY A 364 21.46 -12.77 -5.02
CA GLY A 364 21.19 -13.17 -3.65
C GLY A 364 19.69 -13.24 -3.39
N ASP A 365 19.31 -13.20 -2.11
CA ASP A 365 17.92 -13.31 -1.68
C ASP A 365 17.17 -11.96 -1.73
N GLY A 366 15.88 -12.03 -2.01
CA GLY A 366 14.95 -10.91 -2.11
C GLY A 366 13.66 -11.32 -2.80
N ASP A 367 13.02 -10.37 -3.47
CA ASP A 367 11.78 -10.57 -4.24
C ASP A 367 12.01 -10.47 -5.77
N GLY A 368 13.26 -10.51 -6.23
CA GLY A 368 13.64 -10.38 -7.64
C GLY A 368 14.03 -8.96 -8.05
N THR A 369 13.59 -7.95 -7.30
CA THR A 369 13.94 -6.54 -7.53
C THR A 369 14.63 -5.94 -6.29
N VAL A 370 14.03 -6.12 -5.12
CA VAL A 370 14.47 -5.52 -3.86
C VAL A 370 15.20 -6.56 -3.03
N ASN A 371 16.44 -6.22 -2.65
CA ASN A 371 17.29 -7.08 -1.83
C ASN A 371 16.64 -7.33 -0.46
N MET A 372 16.82 -8.54 0.09
CA MET A 372 16.29 -8.90 1.41
C MET A 372 16.73 -7.92 2.51
N VAL A 373 17.98 -7.43 2.45
CA VAL A 373 18.53 -6.46 3.39
C VAL A 373 17.77 -5.13 3.38
N SER A 374 17.23 -4.74 2.23
CA SER A 374 16.39 -3.55 2.08
C SER A 374 14.97 -3.80 2.56
N LEU A 375 14.35 -4.92 2.18
CA LEU A 375 13.01 -5.31 2.63
C LEU A 375 12.91 -5.41 4.16
N LEU A 376 13.99 -5.80 4.84
CA LEU A 376 14.07 -5.94 6.28
C LEU A 376 14.73 -4.75 7.00
N ALA A 377 15.09 -3.67 6.31
CA ALA A 377 15.91 -2.59 6.88
C ALA A 377 15.30 -1.97 8.14
N VAL A 378 13.98 -1.96 8.26
CA VAL A 378 13.25 -1.37 9.39
C VAL A 378 12.93 -2.38 10.51
N GLU A 379 13.15 -3.68 10.29
CA GLU A 379 12.69 -4.75 11.19
C GLU A 379 13.28 -4.60 12.61
N SER A 380 14.59 -4.38 12.71
CA SER A 380 15.25 -4.16 14.01
C SER A 380 15.03 -2.76 14.57
N GLU A 381 14.98 -1.75 13.70
CA GLU A 381 14.93 -0.34 14.12
C GLU A 381 13.56 0.04 14.70
N TRP A 382 12.49 -0.54 14.17
CA TRP A 382 11.11 -0.21 14.55
C TRP A 382 10.51 -1.18 15.58
N LYS A 383 11.25 -2.23 15.98
CA LYS A 383 10.73 -3.31 16.83
C LYS A 383 10.19 -2.83 18.18
N GLU A 384 10.88 -1.88 18.80
CA GLU A 384 10.60 -1.41 20.17
C GLU A 384 9.97 0.00 20.19
N THR A 385 9.40 0.44 19.06
CA THR A 385 8.77 1.76 18.99
C THR A 385 7.48 1.79 19.81
N LYS A 386 7.42 2.72 20.78
CA LYS A 386 6.22 2.93 21.61
C LYS A 386 5.01 3.28 20.74
N ASN A 387 3.86 2.70 21.07
CA ASN A 387 2.56 2.90 20.40
C ASN A 387 2.52 2.47 18.92
N GLN A 388 3.47 1.64 18.49
CA GLN A 388 3.49 1.02 17.17
C GLN A 388 3.61 -0.49 17.35
N THR A 389 2.84 -1.23 16.54
CA THR A 389 3.05 -2.66 16.36
C THR A 389 3.68 -2.87 15.00
N LEU A 390 4.65 -3.77 14.90
CA LEU A 390 5.33 -4.13 13.66
C LEU A 390 5.24 -5.63 13.44
N LYS A 391 4.72 -6.04 12.28
CA LYS A 391 4.66 -7.44 11.87
C LYS A 391 5.29 -7.59 10.50
N PHE A 392 6.05 -8.66 10.29
CA PHE A 392 6.50 -9.10 8.97
C PHE A 392 5.77 -10.38 8.58
N ILE A 393 5.26 -10.43 7.35
CA ILE A 393 4.72 -11.61 6.69
C ILE A 393 5.64 -11.89 5.50
N ARG A 394 6.28 -13.05 5.51
CA ARG A 394 7.19 -13.49 4.45
C ARG A 394 6.44 -14.49 3.57
N VAL A 395 6.41 -14.23 2.27
CA VAL A 395 5.74 -15.10 1.28
C VAL A 395 6.81 -15.72 0.37
N PRO A 396 7.17 -17.00 0.57
CA PRO A 396 8.23 -17.65 -0.20
C PRO A 396 7.91 -17.76 -1.69
N GLY A 397 8.91 -17.52 -2.54
CA GLY A 397 8.85 -17.69 -3.99
C GLY A 397 8.03 -16.64 -4.73
N VAL A 398 7.53 -15.60 -4.05
CA VAL A 398 6.73 -14.54 -4.68
C VAL A 398 7.64 -13.39 -5.09
N THR A 399 7.55 -12.98 -6.36
CA THR A 399 8.34 -11.87 -6.91
C THR A 399 7.78 -10.51 -6.50
N HIS A 400 8.54 -9.45 -6.79
CA HIS A 400 8.23 -8.07 -6.41
C HIS A 400 6.82 -7.67 -6.83
N THR A 401 6.47 -7.89 -8.10
CA THR A 401 5.15 -7.57 -8.65
C THR A 401 4.11 -8.65 -8.35
N ASP A 402 4.52 -9.91 -8.25
CA ASP A 402 3.61 -11.03 -8.02
C ASP A 402 2.97 -11.00 -6.63
N ILE A 403 3.51 -10.21 -5.69
CA ILE A 403 2.85 -9.93 -4.41
C ILE A 403 1.43 -9.36 -4.57
N LEU A 404 1.11 -8.79 -5.74
CA LEU A 404 -0.19 -8.21 -6.08
C LEU A 404 -1.12 -9.17 -6.82
N THR A 405 -0.64 -10.34 -7.26
CA THR A 405 -1.34 -11.23 -8.19
C THR A 405 -1.37 -12.69 -7.73
N GLU A 406 -0.32 -13.16 -7.06
CA GLU A 406 -0.20 -14.54 -6.61
C GLU A 406 -1.15 -14.86 -5.46
N SER A 407 -1.84 -16.00 -5.57
CA SER A 407 -2.88 -16.41 -4.63
C SER A 407 -2.38 -16.47 -3.18
N ALA A 408 -1.18 -17.01 -2.95
CA ALA A 408 -0.60 -17.10 -1.61
C ALA A 408 -0.37 -15.73 -0.96
N ALA A 409 0.05 -14.73 -1.75
CA ALA A 409 0.23 -13.36 -1.27
C ALA A 409 -1.12 -12.67 -1.04
N LEU A 410 -2.03 -12.81 -2.00
CA LEU A 410 -3.38 -12.25 -1.91
C LEU A 410 -4.14 -12.80 -0.69
N ASP A 411 -4.07 -14.10 -0.42
CA ASP A 411 -4.74 -14.72 0.73
C ASP A 411 -4.24 -14.15 2.07
N GLU A 412 -2.93 -13.94 2.20
CA GLU A 412 -2.32 -13.30 3.38
C GLU A 412 -2.76 -11.83 3.53
N ILE A 413 -2.74 -11.07 2.43
CA ILE A 413 -3.12 -9.64 2.43
C ILE A 413 -4.60 -9.47 2.77
N ILE A 414 -5.48 -10.25 2.11
CA ILE A 414 -6.92 -10.20 2.34
C ILE A 414 -7.27 -10.69 3.75
N GLY A 415 -6.67 -11.80 4.21
CA GLY A 415 -6.85 -12.29 5.57
C GLY A 415 -6.43 -11.28 6.64
N LEU A 416 -5.34 -10.54 6.40
CA LEU A 416 -4.90 -9.44 7.26
C LEU A 416 -5.93 -8.31 7.30
N ILE A 417 -6.43 -7.86 6.14
CA ILE A 417 -7.42 -6.79 6.04
C ILE A 417 -8.74 -7.19 6.71
N ASP A 418 -9.21 -8.41 6.49
CA ASP A 418 -10.39 -8.97 7.16
C ASP A 418 -10.21 -9.03 8.67
N SER A 419 -9.02 -9.42 9.14
CA SER A 419 -8.69 -9.42 10.58
C SER A 419 -8.72 -8.01 11.16
N ILE A 420 -8.18 -7.00 10.46
CA ILE A 420 -8.18 -5.60 10.91
C ILE A 420 -9.61 -5.07 10.99
N ASN A 421 -10.44 -5.36 9.98
CA ASN A 421 -11.86 -4.98 9.97
C ASN A 421 -12.67 -5.72 11.05
N SER A 422 -12.31 -6.96 11.39
CA SER A 422 -13.01 -7.76 12.40
C SER A 422 -12.71 -7.34 13.84
N GLN A 423 -11.57 -6.69 14.11
CA GLN A 423 -11.25 -6.14 15.43
C GLN A 423 -12.29 -5.11 15.90
N LEU A 424 -12.97 -4.42 14.98
CA LEU A 424 -14.11 -3.54 15.29
C LEU A 424 -15.22 -4.26 16.06
N VAL A 425 -15.48 -5.53 15.74
CA VAL A 425 -16.53 -6.34 16.37
C VAL A 425 -16.08 -6.82 17.75
N VAL A 426 -14.81 -7.21 17.89
CA VAL A 426 -14.26 -7.73 19.15
C VAL A 426 -14.13 -6.63 20.20
N ASP A 427 -13.60 -5.46 19.84
CA ASP A 427 -13.50 -4.31 20.75
C ASP A 427 -14.88 -3.81 21.19
N PHE A 428 -15.87 -3.86 20.29
CA PHE A 428 -17.26 -3.54 20.62
C PHE A 428 -17.87 -4.55 21.59
N LEU A 429 -17.71 -5.86 21.34
CA LEU A 429 -18.20 -6.91 22.24
C LEU A 429 -17.49 -6.89 23.59
N ALA A 430 -16.19 -6.62 23.64
CA ALA A 430 -15.42 -6.49 24.87
C ALA A 430 -15.90 -5.30 25.72
N ASN A 431 -16.14 -4.14 25.10
CA ASN A 431 -16.70 -2.98 25.78
C ASN A 431 -18.13 -3.21 26.29
N LEU A 432 -18.97 -3.91 25.51
CA LEU A 432 -20.29 -4.32 25.95
C LEU A 432 -20.22 -5.30 27.13
N TRP A 433 -19.25 -6.22 27.13
CA TRP A 433 -19.05 -7.19 28.20
C TRP A 433 -18.60 -6.54 29.52
N LEU A 434 -17.71 -5.54 29.44
CA LEU A 434 -17.33 -4.70 30.59
C LEU A 434 -18.56 -3.96 31.16
N TYR A 435 -19.40 -3.41 30.30
CA TYR A 435 -20.64 -2.72 30.69
C TYR A 435 -21.68 -3.68 31.30
N LEU A 436 -21.77 -4.91 30.80
CA LEU A 436 -22.60 -5.97 31.39
C LEU A 436 -22.04 -6.45 32.74
N GLY A 437 -20.73 -6.51 32.90
CA GLY A 437 -20.06 -6.83 34.16
C GLY A 437 -20.40 -5.85 35.29
N GLU A 438 -20.55 -4.56 34.97
CA GLU A 438 -21.05 -3.52 35.89
C GLU A 438 -22.51 -3.78 36.32
N ILE A 439 -23.38 -4.25 35.42
CA ILE A 439 -24.77 -4.61 35.72
C ILE A 439 -24.83 -5.85 36.63
N PHE A 440 -23.91 -6.80 36.45
CA PHE A 440 -23.71 -7.96 37.34
C PHE A 440 -23.11 -7.60 38.71
N ARG A 441 -22.90 -6.31 39.03
CA ARG A 441 -22.61 -5.83 40.40
C ARG A 441 -23.84 -5.25 41.11
N TRP A 442 -24.99 -5.10 40.45
CA TRP A 442 -26.19 -4.53 41.06
C TRP A 442 -26.81 -5.45 42.12
N LYS A 443 -27.09 -4.95 43.32
CA LYS A 443 -27.64 -5.78 44.43
C LYS A 443 -29.08 -6.28 44.20
N ASN A 444 -29.83 -5.69 43.27
CA ASN A 444 -31.24 -6.01 43.05
C ASN A 444 -31.43 -7.15 42.01
N LYS A 445 -31.73 -8.36 42.50
CA LYS A 445 -31.88 -9.59 41.70
C LYS A 445 -32.99 -9.51 40.65
N LYS A 446 -34.07 -8.76 40.92
CA LYS A 446 -35.23 -8.61 40.02
C LYS A 446 -34.91 -7.69 38.84
N GLN A 447 -34.17 -6.61 39.09
CA GLN A 447 -33.66 -5.72 38.04
C GLN A 447 -32.59 -6.39 37.17
N ARG A 448 -31.64 -7.15 37.76
CA ARG A 448 -30.67 -7.94 36.99
C ARG A 448 -31.35 -8.91 36.03
N SER A 449 -32.34 -9.66 36.51
CA SER A 449 -33.03 -10.67 35.71
C SER A 449 -33.82 -10.04 34.57
N TYR A 450 -34.47 -8.89 34.82
CA TYR A 450 -35.22 -8.17 33.79
C TYR A 450 -34.29 -7.59 32.71
N VAL A 451 -33.18 -6.97 33.11
CA VAL A 451 -32.18 -6.42 32.18
C VAL A 451 -31.50 -7.53 31.37
N CYS A 452 -31.07 -8.62 32.01
CA CYS A 452 -30.50 -9.77 31.29
C CYS A 452 -31.51 -10.37 30.31
N TRP A 453 -32.79 -10.51 30.70
CA TRP A 453 -33.84 -11.03 29.83
C TRP A 453 -34.13 -10.08 28.66
N THR A 454 -34.22 -8.76 28.88
CA THR A 454 -34.40 -7.78 27.80
C THR A 454 -33.22 -7.81 26.84
N ILE A 455 -31.99 -7.87 27.34
CA ILE A 455 -30.77 -7.98 26.51
C ILE A 455 -30.78 -9.30 25.73
N PHE A 456 -31.09 -10.45 26.35
CA PHE A 456 -31.17 -11.74 25.66
C PHE A 456 -32.27 -11.79 24.59
N THR A 457 -33.41 -11.13 24.84
CA THR A 457 -34.53 -11.08 23.89
C THR A 457 -34.21 -10.16 22.71
N VAL A 458 -33.51 -9.05 22.98
CA VAL A 458 -33.02 -8.11 21.97
C VAL A 458 -31.92 -8.78 21.14
N PHE A 459 -30.88 -9.36 21.74
CA PHE A 459 -29.82 -10.12 21.05
C PHE A 459 -30.35 -11.36 20.30
N GLY A 460 -31.31 -12.08 20.87
CA GLY A 460 -31.95 -13.24 20.23
C GLY A 460 -32.77 -12.87 18.99
N LYS A 461 -33.39 -11.68 18.96
CA LYS A 461 -34.05 -11.14 17.77
C LYS A 461 -33.07 -10.53 16.76
N ILE A 462 -32.00 -9.88 17.24
CA ILE A 462 -30.94 -9.28 16.40
C ILE A 462 -30.17 -10.35 15.63
N ASN A 463 -29.76 -11.44 16.28
CA ASN A 463 -29.08 -12.56 15.60
C ASN A 463 -29.98 -13.13 14.50
N TYR A 464 -31.30 -13.20 14.71
CA TYR A 464 -32.23 -13.69 13.68
C TYR A 464 -32.31 -12.76 12.47
N VAL A 465 -32.27 -11.42 12.66
CA VAL A 465 -32.34 -10.42 11.58
C VAL A 465 -31.01 -10.29 10.82
N CYS A 466 -29.86 -10.29 11.52
CA CYS A 466 -28.54 -10.31 10.88
C CYS A 466 -28.29 -11.62 10.10
N ILE A 467 -28.72 -12.77 10.64
CA ILE A 467 -28.65 -14.07 9.94
C ILE A 467 -29.60 -14.11 8.74
N LEU A 468 -30.76 -13.43 8.79
CA LEU A 468 -31.69 -13.34 7.65
C LEU A 468 -31.17 -12.44 6.53
N ASN A 469 -30.47 -11.33 6.83
CA ASN A 469 -29.83 -10.49 5.81
C ASN A 469 -28.61 -11.17 5.15
N ASN A 470 -27.88 -12.02 5.87
CA ASN A 470 -26.79 -12.85 5.29
C ASN A 470 -27.28 -14.15 4.62
N LYS A 471 -28.55 -14.54 4.78
CA LYS A 471 -29.09 -15.78 4.20
C LYS A 471 -29.22 -15.75 2.67
N THR A 472 -29.23 -14.56 2.06
CA THR A 472 -29.13 -14.40 0.60
C THR A 472 -27.73 -14.72 0.07
N GLU A 473 -26.70 -14.62 0.92
CA GLU A 473 -25.29 -14.82 0.55
C GLU A 473 -24.76 -16.21 0.95
N TYR A 474 -25.28 -16.78 2.05
CA TYR A 474 -24.81 -18.06 2.59
C TYR A 474 -25.33 -19.32 1.88
N ARG A 475 -26.27 -19.20 0.93
CA ARG A 475 -26.83 -20.36 0.19
C ARG A 475 -25.84 -21.03 -0.78
N ARG A 476 -24.59 -20.56 -0.87
CA ARG A 476 -23.59 -21.06 -1.82
C ARG A 476 -22.49 -21.96 -1.24
N ASN A 477 -22.26 -22.04 0.07
CA ASN A 477 -21.23 -22.91 0.65
C ASN A 477 -21.80 -23.92 1.63
N LYS A 478 -21.73 -25.20 1.24
CA LYS A 478 -22.39 -26.32 1.90
C LYS A 478 -21.35 -27.22 2.56
N GLU A 479 -20.60 -26.73 3.52
CA GLU A 479 -19.71 -27.58 4.33
C GLU A 479 -19.28 -26.88 5.63
N ASN A 480 -20.10 -27.02 6.68
CA ASN A 480 -19.62 -26.86 8.06
C ASN A 480 -20.62 -27.48 9.06
N GLU A 481 -20.48 -28.78 9.28
CA GLU A 481 -21.25 -29.57 10.27
C GLU A 481 -21.13 -29.02 11.70
N ARG A 482 -20.04 -28.30 12.04
CA ARG A 482 -19.84 -27.69 13.36
C ARG A 482 -20.77 -26.50 13.65
N ILE A 483 -21.23 -25.77 12.63
CA ILE A 483 -22.13 -24.62 12.79
C ILE A 483 -23.57 -25.08 13.00
N LYS A 484 -23.98 -26.22 12.42
CA LYS A 484 -25.30 -26.83 12.67
C LYS A 484 -25.51 -27.18 14.15
N HIS A 485 -24.46 -27.63 14.85
CA HIS A 485 -24.58 -27.99 16.27
C HIS A 485 -24.85 -26.77 17.15
N VAL A 486 -24.21 -25.63 16.88
CA VAL A 486 -24.44 -24.39 17.60
C VAL A 486 -25.84 -23.83 17.28
N LEU A 487 -26.26 -23.86 16.01
CA LEU A 487 -27.59 -23.40 15.61
C LEU A 487 -28.73 -24.26 16.22
N ASN A 488 -28.55 -25.57 16.31
CA ASN A 488 -29.52 -26.47 16.97
C ASN A 488 -29.66 -26.15 18.46
N ILE A 489 -28.56 -25.82 19.16
CA ILE A 489 -28.62 -25.41 20.58
C ILE A 489 -29.45 -24.13 20.75
N PHE A 490 -29.36 -23.18 19.81
CA PHE A 490 -30.14 -21.94 19.85
C PHE A 490 -31.62 -22.15 19.48
N GLU A 491 -31.95 -23.04 18.53
CA GLU A 491 -33.34 -23.41 18.24
C GLU A 491 -34.03 -24.09 19.42
N PHE A 492 -33.34 -24.98 20.15
CA PHE A 492 -33.91 -25.65 21.33
C PHE A 492 -34.21 -24.69 22.49
N VAL A 493 -33.47 -23.60 22.63
CA VAL A 493 -33.72 -22.55 23.63
C VAL A 493 -34.92 -21.68 23.24
N GLN A 494 -35.17 -21.44 21.94
CA GLN A 494 -36.34 -20.68 21.48
C GLN A 494 -37.68 -21.41 21.68
N VAL A 495 -37.70 -22.76 21.69
CA VAL A 495 -38.93 -23.56 21.91
C VAL A 495 -39.29 -23.69 23.40
N GLY A 496 -38.59 -22.98 24.30
CA GLY A 496 -38.96 -22.86 25.71
C GLY A 496 -38.79 -24.14 26.54
N LYS A 497 -38.08 -25.15 26.01
CA LYS A 497 -37.93 -26.46 26.67
C LYS A 497 -36.76 -26.55 27.66
N ILE A 498 -35.89 -25.53 27.75
CA ILE A 498 -34.72 -25.53 28.66
C ILE A 498 -34.57 -24.15 29.32
N LYS A 499 -34.42 -24.12 30.66
CA LYS A 499 -34.08 -22.89 31.40
C LYS A 499 -32.63 -22.45 31.05
N PRO A 500 -32.33 -21.15 30.92
CA PRO A 500 -31.00 -20.67 30.49
C PRO A 500 -29.86 -20.93 31.49
N GLU A 501 -30.17 -21.16 32.77
CA GLU A 501 -29.19 -21.38 33.85
C GLU A 501 -28.24 -22.58 33.64
N PRO A 502 -28.70 -23.79 33.26
CA PRO A 502 -27.80 -24.93 32.98
C PRO A 502 -26.89 -24.74 31.76
N ILE A 503 -27.29 -23.96 30.74
CA ILE A 503 -26.47 -23.71 29.53
C ILE A 503 -25.32 -22.76 29.84
N LEU A 504 -25.58 -21.72 30.64
CA LEU A 504 -24.54 -20.81 31.14
C LEU A 504 -23.49 -21.54 31.98
N LYS A 505 -23.90 -22.56 32.75
CA LYS A 505 -23.00 -23.40 33.54
C LYS A 505 -22.13 -24.31 32.67
N LEU A 506 -22.69 -24.87 31.59
CA LEU A 506 -21.97 -25.70 30.63
C LEU A 506 -20.91 -24.90 29.84
N ILE A 507 -21.24 -23.66 29.46
CA ILE A 507 -20.29 -22.73 28.80
C ILE A 507 -19.16 -22.33 29.77
N PHE A 508 -19.48 -22.13 31.05
CA PHE A 508 -18.50 -21.86 32.10
C PHE A 508 -17.51 -23.04 32.30
N GLU A 509 -18.00 -24.28 32.29
CA GLU A 509 -17.17 -25.48 32.44
C GLU A 509 -16.30 -25.78 31.20
N ILE A 510 -16.79 -25.51 29.99
CA ILE A 510 -16.02 -25.68 28.76
C ILE A 510 -14.85 -24.68 28.68
N GLN A 511 -15.06 -23.44 29.16
CA GLN A 511 -14.08 -22.37 29.07
C GLN A 511 -13.00 -22.42 30.16
N ILE A 512 -13.31 -23.02 31.33
CA ILE A 512 -12.31 -23.29 32.38
C ILE A 512 -11.36 -24.43 31.99
N SER A 513 -11.77 -25.36 31.10
CA SER A 513 -10.91 -26.47 30.65
C SER A 513 -9.81 -26.09 29.63
N LYS A 514 -9.72 -24.81 29.24
CA LYS A 514 -8.77 -24.31 28.23
C LYS A 514 -7.80 -23.22 28.72
N ASN A 515 -7.71 -23.00 30.03
CA ASN A 515 -6.66 -22.17 30.64
C ASN A 515 -5.63 -23.04 31.35
#